data_AF-A0A7V6Y3W0-F1
#
_entry.id   AF-A0A7V6Y3W0-F1
#
_cell.length_a   1.000
_cell.length_b   1.000
_cell.length_c   1.000
_cell.angle_alpha   90.00
_cell.angle_beta   90.00
_cell.angle_gamma   90.00
#
_symmetry.space_group_name_H-M   'P 1'
#
loop_
_entity.id
_entity.type
_entity.pdbx_description
1 polymer ?
#
loop_
_entity_poly.entity_id
_entity_poly.type
_entity_poly.pdbx_seq_one_letter_code
_entity_poly.pdbx_strand_id
1 'polypeptide(L)'
;MRKLPIVVLVALLIITLVAGCGGKKQQEQTPPDQSSQQQPAEEQVSYDDGVYFAQKADFDDHGWKAMATVIVKDGKITEVFYDEINEEDTLKSFDPEYAANMKNKSGTTPLDAYNKLEQDLIAKQNPEQVDAVTGATHSSDTFKELVKEALSGSPVEAKGTYKEGVYKAAEKDFDERGWKAMAAVLIRDGKVAVAAYDEVNKDGNYKSADEEYAKNMKEKSGTTPAEAAQVLSKSVIDKQDADVDSVTGATGTAERFKTLMKEVLDLAK
;
A
#
# COMPACT_ATOMS: atom_id res chain seq x y z
N MET A 1 -1.37 46.46 18.39
CA MET A 1 -1.88 47.62 19.16
C MET A 1 -2.89 47.12 20.17
N ARG A 2 -2.78 47.59 21.41
CA ARG A 2 -3.49 47.09 22.59
C ARG A 2 -4.81 47.84 22.80
N LYS A 3 -5.73 47.16 23.50
CA LYS A 3 -6.75 47.65 24.46
C LYS A 3 -8.22 47.79 23.98
N LEU A 4 -9.07 46.97 24.61
CA LEU A 4 -10.46 47.18 25.06
C LEU A 4 -10.58 48.49 25.88
N PRO A 5 -11.75 49.18 26.04
CA PRO A 5 -12.87 48.81 26.96
C PRO A 5 -14.28 49.21 26.42
N ILE A 6 -15.45 48.86 26.97
CA ILE A 6 -16.24 49.50 28.09
C ILE A 6 -17.63 48.78 28.05
N VAL A 7 -18.06 47.91 28.97
CA VAL A 7 -18.72 48.09 30.29
C VAL A 7 -19.81 49.18 30.36
N VAL A 8 -21.10 48.81 30.45
CA VAL A 8 -22.03 49.35 31.48
C VAL A 8 -23.09 48.28 31.82
N LEU A 9 -23.24 48.10 33.13
CA LEU A 9 -24.08 47.20 33.90
C LEU A 9 -25.26 48.01 34.46
N VAL A 10 -26.50 47.50 34.39
CA VAL A 10 -27.58 47.91 35.30
C VAL A 10 -28.37 46.69 35.73
N ALA A 11 -28.32 46.44 37.03
CA ALA A 11 -29.08 45.43 37.75
C ALA A 11 -30.49 45.94 38.09
N LEU A 12 -31.48 45.05 38.11
CA LEU A 12 -32.58 45.16 39.07
C LEU A 12 -33.14 43.78 39.40
N LEU A 13 -33.29 43.58 40.72
CA LEU A 13 -33.52 42.35 41.43
C LEU A 13 -34.87 42.50 42.14
N ILE A 14 -35.82 41.60 41.91
CA ILE A 14 -37.03 41.47 42.74
C ILE A 14 -37.32 39.98 42.94
N ILE A 15 -37.27 39.58 44.21
CA ILE A 15 -37.64 38.25 44.73
C ILE A 15 -39.09 38.33 45.19
N THR A 16 -39.94 37.36 44.79
CA THR A 16 -41.01 36.84 45.66
C THR A 16 -41.31 35.37 45.33
N LEU A 17 -41.17 34.51 46.33
CA LEU A 17 -41.72 33.15 46.37
C LEU A 17 -43.19 33.23 46.80
N VAL A 18 -44.07 32.56 46.07
CA VAL A 18 -45.40 32.15 46.58
C VAL A 18 -45.61 30.69 46.19
N ALA A 19 -45.79 29.85 47.21
CA ALA A 19 -46.26 28.48 47.10
C ALA A 19 -47.77 28.46 46.82
N GLY A 20 -48.24 27.60 45.92
CA GLY A 20 -49.66 27.42 45.66
C GLY A 20 -49.95 26.19 44.79
N CYS A 21 -50.63 25.21 45.39
CA CYS A 21 -51.07 23.92 44.84
C CYS A 21 -52.06 24.04 43.66
N GLY A 22 -52.14 23.00 42.83
CA GLY A 22 -53.35 22.72 42.03
C GLY A 22 -53.05 22.20 40.63
N GLY A 23 -53.38 20.94 40.36
CA GLY A 23 -53.10 20.27 39.10
C GLY A 23 -54.06 20.61 37.96
N LYS A 24 -53.54 20.57 36.73
CA LYS A 24 -54.08 19.86 35.54
C LYS A 24 -53.21 20.23 34.35
N LYS A 25 -52.52 19.25 33.76
CA LYS A 25 -51.83 19.40 32.47
C LYS A 25 -52.87 19.47 31.36
N GLN A 26 -52.86 20.54 30.58
CA GLN A 26 -53.44 20.61 29.24
C GLN A 26 -52.31 20.57 28.21
N GLN A 27 -52.54 19.80 27.15
CA GLN A 27 -51.67 19.58 26.00
C GLN A 27 -51.54 20.84 25.15
N GLU A 28 -50.34 21.06 24.62
CA GLU A 28 -50.09 21.97 23.50
C GLU A 28 -49.39 21.18 22.39
N GLN A 29 -49.92 21.34 21.16
CA GLN A 29 -49.63 20.54 19.98
C GLN A 29 -48.32 20.97 19.32
N THR A 30 -47.50 20.00 18.89
CA THR A 30 -46.30 20.21 18.08
C THR A 30 -46.61 19.93 16.60
N PRO A 31 -46.14 20.74 15.62
CA PRO A 31 -46.35 20.50 14.18
C PRO A 31 -45.53 19.30 13.65
N PRO A 32 -45.88 18.75 12.47
CA PRO A 32 -45.51 17.40 12.06
C PRO A 32 -44.04 17.23 11.65
N ASP A 33 -43.54 16.07 12.04
CA ASP A 33 -42.22 15.48 11.82
C ASP A 33 -41.87 15.40 10.31
N GLN A 34 -40.86 16.17 9.89
CA GLN A 34 -40.23 15.97 8.59
C GLN A 34 -39.26 14.79 8.71
N SER A 35 -39.68 13.68 8.12
CA SER A 35 -38.88 12.50 7.79
C SER A 35 -37.44 12.88 7.41
N SER A 36 -36.52 12.72 8.36
CA SER A 36 -35.10 12.61 8.07
C SER A 36 -34.90 11.21 7.48
N GLN A 37 -34.63 11.16 6.18
CA GLN A 37 -34.09 9.97 5.55
C GLN A 37 -32.72 9.71 6.21
N GLN A 38 -32.70 8.78 7.17
CA GLN A 38 -31.45 8.20 7.64
C GLN A 38 -30.85 7.44 6.46
N GLN A 39 -29.82 8.04 5.88
CA GLN A 39 -28.83 7.32 5.10
C GLN A 39 -28.37 6.12 5.95
N PRO A 40 -28.40 4.88 5.44
CA PRO A 40 -27.89 3.74 6.19
C PRO A 40 -26.47 4.05 6.64
N ALA A 41 -26.20 3.91 7.94
CA ALA A 41 -24.84 3.86 8.42
C ALA A 41 -24.18 2.70 7.68
N GLU A 42 -23.19 2.99 6.84
CA GLU A 42 -22.36 1.95 6.24
C GLU A 42 -21.79 1.13 7.39
N GLU A 43 -22.14 -0.15 7.44
CA GLU A 43 -21.55 -1.09 8.39
C GLU A 43 -20.05 -1.09 8.12
N GLN A 44 -19.29 -0.45 9.01
CA GLN A 44 -17.85 -0.41 8.90
C GLN A 44 -17.33 -1.83 9.10
N VAL A 45 -16.89 -2.46 8.01
CA VAL A 45 -16.27 -3.79 8.07
C VAL A 45 -15.04 -3.70 8.98
N SER A 46 -14.98 -4.57 9.98
CA SER A 46 -13.85 -4.70 10.89
C SER A 46 -13.24 -6.07 10.68
N TYR A 47 -11.93 -6.12 10.43
CA TYR A 47 -11.16 -7.35 10.30
C TYR A 47 -10.41 -7.65 11.61
N ASP A 48 -9.95 -8.88 11.81
CA ASP A 48 -9.01 -9.15 12.89
C ASP A 48 -7.62 -8.61 12.54
N ASP A 49 -6.87 -8.16 13.55
CA ASP A 49 -5.53 -7.64 13.33
C ASP A 49 -4.56 -8.75 12.91
N GLY A 50 -3.69 -8.45 11.94
CA GLY A 50 -2.70 -9.39 11.47
C GLY A 50 -2.29 -9.18 10.02
N VAL A 51 -1.46 -10.10 9.53
CA VAL A 51 -1.07 -10.17 8.13
C VAL A 51 -1.82 -11.32 7.49
N TYR A 52 -2.50 -11.07 6.39
CA TYR A 52 -3.24 -12.04 5.60
C TYR A 52 -2.53 -12.23 4.26
N PHE A 53 -2.46 -13.47 3.79
CA PHE A 53 -1.83 -13.80 2.51
C PHE A 53 -2.65 -14.82 1.75
N ALA A 54 -2.80 -14.61 0.45
CA ALA A 54 -3.31 -15.59 -0.48
C ALA A 54 -2.48 -15.58 -1.77
N GLN A 55 -2.38 -16.75 -2.40
CA GLN A 55 -1.75 -16.90 -3.71
C GLN A 55 -2.50 -17.94 -4.53
N LYS A 56 -2.48 -17.79 -5.86
CA LYS A 56 -2.96 -18.84 -6.75
C LYS A 56 -2.12 -20.11 -6.57
N ALA A 57 -2.76 -21.27 -6.68
CA ALA A 57 -2.07 -22.56 -6.53
C ALA A 57 -1.10 -22.81 -7.70
N ASP A 58 -1.54 -22.51 -8.91
CA ASP A 58 -0.83 -22.77 -10.15
C ASP A 58 -0.52 -21.47 -10.91
N PHE A 59 0.45 -21.54 -11.82
CA PHE A 59 0.65 -20.50 -12.83
C PHE A 59 -0.51 -20.51 -13.82
N ASP A 60 -0.88 -19.33 -14.32
CA ASP A 60 -1.87 -19.18 -15.39
C ASP A 60 -1.30 -19.62 -16.75
N ASP A 61 -2.15 -19.61 -17.78
CA ASP A 61 -1.76 -19.99 -19.15
C ASP A 61 -0.68 -19.07 -19.77
N HIS A 62 -0.33 -17.97 -19.10
CA HIS A 62 0.74 -17.04 -19.49
C HIS A 62 1.98 -17.16 -18.61
N GLY A 63 2.03 -18.15 -17.71
CA GLY A 63 3.17 -18.42 -16.84
C GLY A 63 3.25 -17.50 -15.62
N TRP A 64 2.14 -16.90 -15.18
CA TRP A 64 2.10 -15.98 -14.04
C TRP A 64 1.24 -16.51 -12.90
N LYS A 65 1.70 -16.29 -11.67
CA LYS A 65 1.00 -16.71 -10.44
C LYS A 65 0.78 -15.51 -9.53
N ALA A 66 -0.48 -15.14 -9.36
CA ALA A 66 -0.89 -14.00 -8.56
C ALA A 66 -0.82 -14.26 -7.06
N MET A 67 -0.51 -13.22 -6.29
CA MET A 67 -0.44 -13.25 -4.83
C MET A 67 -0.80 -11.89 -4.23
N ALA A 68 -1.40 -11.90 -3.04
CA ALA A 68 -1.82 -10.71 -2.33
C ALA A 68 -1.51 -10.83 -0.83
N THR A 69 -0.97 -9.76 -0.26
CA THR A 69 -0.76 -9.60 1.18
C THR A 69 -1.57 -8.41 1.68
N VAL A 70 -2.28 -8.56 2.81
CA VAL A 70 -3.07 -7.49 3.43
C VAL A 70 -2.68 -7.38 4.90
N ILE A 71 -2.35 -6.17 5.35
CA ILE A 71 -2.00 -5.92 6.77
C ILE A 71 -3.14 -5.14 7.43
N VAL A 72 -3.74 -5.76 8.45
CA VAL A 72 -4.80 -5.17 9.26
C VAL A 72 -4.23 -4.73 10.61
N LYS A 73 -4.55 -3.50 11.01
CA LYS A 73 -4.25 -2.93 12.33
C LYS A 73 -5.46 -2.14 12.82
N ASP A 74 -5.80 -2.30 14.10
CA ASP A 74 -6.98 -1.67 14.71
C ASP A 74 -8.27 -1.92 13.92
N GLY A 75 -8.39 -3.14 13.38
CA GLY A 75 -9.51 -3.61 12.57
C GLY A 75 -9.59 -3.01 11.16
N LYS A 76 -8.56 -2.29 10.70
CA LYS A 76 -8.52 -1.62 9.40
C LYS A 76 -7.39 -2.12 8.52
N ILE A 77 -7.64 -2.24 7.23
CA ILE A 77 -6.62 -2.48 6.22
C ILE A 77 -5.71 -1.25 6.15
N THR A 78 -4.43 -1.44 6.47
CA THR A 78 -3.40 -0.39 6.50
C THR A 78 -2.43 -0.49 5.33
N GLU A 79 -2.09 -1.71 4.92
CA GLU A 79 -1.20 -1.97 3.79
C GLU A 79 -1.77 -3.10 2.94
N VAL A 80 -1.54 -3.01 1.64
CA VAL A 80 -1.93 -4.03 0.67
C VAL A 80 -0.81 -4.15 -0.35
N PHE A 81 -0.40 -5.38 -0.65
CA PHE A 81 0.61 -5.66 -1.66
C PHE A 81 0.10 -6.73 -2.60
N TYR A 82 0.04 -6.43 -3.89
CA TYR A 82 -0.36 -7.37 -4.93
C TYR A 82 0.74 -7.48 -5.99
N ASP A 83 1.02 -8.70 -6.41
CA ASP A 83 1.90 -8.95 -7.55
C ASP A 83 1.58 -10.29 -8.20
N GLU A 84 2.22 -10.51 -9.34
CA GLU A 84 2.18 -11.77 -10.07
C GLU A 84 3.62 -12.20 -10.33
N ILE A 85 3.98 -13.44 -10.02
CA ILE A 85 5.34 -13.96 -10.22
C ILE A 85 5.39 -14.95 -11.38
N ASN A 86 6.46 -14.94 -12.16
CA ASN A 86 6.68 -15.95 -13.21
C ASN A 86 7.47 -17.16 -12.70
N GLU A 87 7.69 -18.16 -13.57
CA GLU A 87 8.45 -19.38 -13.26
C GLU A 87 9.95 -19.13 -12.97
N GLU A 88 10.45 -17.94 -13.34
CA GLU A 88 11.84 -17.51 -13.14
C GLU A 88 11.99 -16.65 -11.87
N ASP A 89 10.97 -16.67 -11.00
CA ASP A 89 10.88 -15.88 -9.77
C ASP A 89 10.99 -14.35 -10.01
N THR A 90 10.60 -13.87 -11.19
CA THR A 90 10.49 -12.44 -11.51
C THR A 90 9.08 -11.92 -11.19
N LEU A 91 9.01 -10.84 -10.42
CA LEU A 91 7.77 -10.15 -10.12
C LEU A 91 7.34 -9.29 -11.31
N LYS A 92 6.07 -9.38 -11.72
CA LYS A 92 5.52 -8.68 -12.89
C LYS A 92 5.61 -7.16 -12.76
N SER A 93 5.50 -6.62 -11.55
CA SER A 93 5.71 -5.18 -11.32
C SER A 93 7.18 -4.74 -11.37
N PHE A 94 8.12 -5.67 -11.52
CA PHE A 94 9.56 -5.43 -11.68
C PHE A 94 10.07 -5.94 -13.05
N ASP A 95 9.16 -6.29 -13.96
CA ASP A 95 9.50 -6.73 -15.31
C ASP A 95 9.35 -5.56 -16.30
N PRO A 96 10.46 -4.93 -16.72
CA PRO A 96 10.42 -3.79 -17.63
C PRO A 96 9.91 -4.15 -19.02
N GLU A 97 10.16 -5.37 -19.49
CA GLU A 97 9.69 -5.82 -20.80
C GLU A 97 8.17 -6.01 -20.80
N TYR A 98 7.64 -6.69 -19.77
CA TYR A 98 6.20 -6.83 -19.60
C TYR A 98 5.53 -5.46 -19.43
N ALA A 99 6.11 -4.58 -18.62
CA ALA A 99 5.59 -3.23 -18.41
C ALA A 99 5.50 -2.44 -19.73
N ALA A 100 6.56 -2.45 -20.54
CA ALA A 100 6.57 -1.79 -21.85
C ALA A 100 5.49 -2.38 -22.79
N ASN A 101 5.41 -3.71 -22.86
CA ASN A 101 4.43 -4.41 -23.70
C ASN A 101 2.99 -4.11 -23.27
N MET A 102 2.71 -4.14 -21.97
CA MET A 102 1.39 -3.83 -21.43
C MET A 102 1.02 -2.36 -21.67
N LYS A 103 1.96 -1.43 -21.47
CA LYS A 103 1.76 0.01 -21.70
C LYS A 103 1.35 0.28 -23.14
N ASN A 104 2.06 -0.32 -24.10
CA ASN A 104 1.78 -0.15 -25.52
C ASN A 104 0.41 -0.72 -25.93
N LYS A 105 -0.03 -1.81 -25.32
CA LYS A 105 -1.30 -2.47 -25.67
C LYS A 105 -2.51 -1.86 -24.97
N SER A 106 -2.35 -1.40 -23.73
CA SER A 106 -3.47 -1.13 -22.81
C SER A 106 -3.42 0.23 -22.12
N GLY A 107 -2.32 0.98 -22.26
CA GLY A 107 -2.15 2.31 -21.68
C GLY A 107 -1.72 2.33 -20.21
N THR A 108 -1.58 1.17 -19.56
CA THR A 108 -1.13 1.03 -18.16
C THR A 108 0.05 0.05 -18.04
N THR A 109 0.74 0.09 -16.92
CA THR A 109 1.73 -0.93 -16.52
C THR A 109 1.17 -1.79 -15.38
N PRO A 110 1.78 -2.95 -15.08
CA PRO A 110 1.47 -3.71 -13.86
C PRO A 110 1.65 -2.85 -12.61
N LEU A 111 2.79 -2.15 -12.50
CA LEU A 111 3.09 -1.28 -11.36
C LEU A 111 2.02 -0.20 -11.13
N ASP A 112 1.60 0.50 -12.19
CA ASP A 112 0.55 1.54 -12.09
C ASP A 112 -0.80 0.95 -11.67
N ALA A 113 -1.18 -0.18 -12.28
CA ALA A 113 -2.46 -0.82 -12.01
C ALA A 113 -2.52 -1.38 -10.58
N TYR A 114 -1.47 -2.05 -10.13
CA TYR A 114 -1.42 -2.67 -8.80
C TYR A 114 -1.44 -1.60 -7.71
N ASN A 115 -0.62 -0.55 -7.83
CA ASN A 115 -0.66 0.59 -6.91
C ASN A 115 -2.06 1.20 -6.83
N LYS A 116 -2.77 1.35 -7.96
CA LYS A 116 -4.14 1.88 -7.95
C LYS A 116 -5.11 0.94 -7.22
N LEU A 117 -5.02 -0.37 -7.42
CA LEU A 117 -5.88 -1.36 -6.77
C LEU A 117 -5.64 -1.40 -5.25
N GLU A 118 -4.37 -1.41 -4.84
CA GLU A 118 -3.95 -1.41 -3.44
C GLU A 118 -4.47 -0.17 -2.71
N GLN A 119 -4.26 1.02 -3.28
CA GLN A 119 -4.75 2.28 -2.69
C GLN A 119 -6.28 2.35 -2.65
N ASP A 120 -6.96 1.83 -3.66
CA ASP A 120 -8.42 1.81 -3.69
C ASP A 120 -9.00 0.87 -2.63
N LEU A 121 -8.35 -0.29 -2.38
CA LEU A 121 -8.73 -1.17 -1.28
C LEU A 121 -8.47 -0.53 0.10
N ILE A 122 -7.33 0.14 0.29
CA ILE A 122 -7.04 0.87 1.53
C ILE A 122 -8.09 1.97 1.74
N ALA A 123 -8.54 2.66 0.69
CA ALA A 123 -9.56 3.69 0.81
C ALA A 123 -10.96 3.11 1.13
N LYS A 124 -11.33 2.01 0.47
CA LYS A 124 -12.69 1.45 0.53
C LYS A 124 -12.89 0.43 1.64
N GLN A 125 -11.81 -0.16 2.17
CA GLN A 125 -11.82 -1.19 3.21
C GLN A 125 -12.65 -2.44 2.86
N ASN A 126 -13.03 -2.62 1.59
CA ASN A 126 -13.87 -3.71 1.12
C ASN A 126 -13.44 -4.14 -0.29
N PRO A 127 -12.98 -5.39 -0.50
CA PRO A 127 -12.54 -5.86 -1.81
C PRO A 127 -13.63 -5.84 -2.88
N GLU A 128 -14.91 -6.02 -2.51
CA GLU A 128 -16.01 -6.03 -3.48
C GLU A 128 -16.29 -4.63 -4.06
N GLN A 129 -15.82 -3.58 -3.40
CA GLN A 129 -16.02 -2.20 -3.83
C GLN A 129 -14.83 -1.67 -4.66
N VAL A 130 -13.73 -2.42 -4.78
CA VAL A 130 -12.55 -1.98 -5.52
C VAL A 130 -12.87 -1.85 -7.01
N ASP A 131 -12.54 -0.70 -7.58
CA ASP A 131 -12.77 -0.38 -8.97
C ASP A 131 -11.74 -1.07 -9.85
N ALA A 132 -12.20 -1.66 -10.94
CA ALA A 132 -11.30 -2.18 -11.96
C ALA A 132 -10.46 -1.06 -12.59
N VAL A 133 -9.21 -1.38 -12.90
CA VAL A 133 -8.31 -0.46 -13.61
C VAL A 133 -8.43 -0.71 -15.11
N THR A 134 -8.76 0.34 -15.87
CA THR A 134 -8.80 0.29 -17.34
C THR A 134 -7.45 -0.18 -17.88
N GLY A 135 -7.48 -1.17 -18.77
CA GLY A 135 -6.28 -1.81 -19.33
C GLY A 135 -5.72 -2.96 -18.48
N ALA A 136 -6.24 -3.16 -17.26
CA ALA A 136 -5.82 -4.22 -16.34
C ALA A 136 -7.02 -4.92 -15.65
N THR A 137 -8.14 -5.10 -16.38
CA THR A 137 -9.38 -5.68 -15.82
C THR A 137 -9.17 -7.08 -15.25
N HIS A 138 -8.44 -7.96 -15.95
CA HIS A 138 -8.15 -9.31 -15.47
C HIS A 138 -7.37 -9.32 -14.14
N SER A 139 -6.30 -8.51 -14.04
CA SER A 139 -5.57 -8.35 -12.79
C SER A 139 -6.43 -7.70 -11.70
N SER A 140 -7.36 -6.81 -12.05
CA SER A 140 -8.30 -6.23 -11.08
C SER A 140 -9.25 -7.27 -10.49
N ASP A 141 -9.77 -8.16 -11.32
CA ASP A 141 -10.64 -9.24 -10.85
C ASP A 141 -9.87 -10.26 -10.01
N THR A 142 -8.66 -10.63 -10.44
CA THR A 142 -7.77 -11.53 -9.69
C THR A 142 -7.37 -10.94 -8.33
N PHE A 143 -7.08 -9.64 -8.28
CA PHE A 143 -6.80 -8.91 -7.04
C PHE A 143 -7.96 -9.00 -6.05
N LYS A 144 -9.19 -8.69 -6.48
CA LYS A 144 -10.39 -8.74 -5.62
C LYS A 144 -10.63 -10.15 -5.09
N GLU A 145 -10.46 -11.16 -5.94
CA GLU A 145 -10.59 -12.57 -5.57
C GLU A 145 -9.58 -12.95 -4.48
N LEU A 146 -8.29 -12.70 -4.70
CA LEU A 146 -7.23 -13.08 -3.76
C LEU A 146 -7.30 -12.31 -2.45
N VAL A 147 -7.63 -11.02 -2.47
CA VAL A 147 -7.82 -10.25 -1.23
C VAL A 147 -8.99 -10.81 -0.43
N LYS A 148 -10.11 -11.15 -1.09
CA LYS A 148 -11.26 -11.75 -0.43
C LYS A 148 -10.89 -13.11 0.17
N GLU A 149 -10.14 -13.93 -0.56
CA GLU A 149 -9.62 -15.19 -0.07
C GLU A 149 -8.74 -14.98 1.17
N ALA A 150 -7.75 -14.10 1.08
CA ALA A 150 -6.83 -13.78 2.17
C ALA A 150 -7.59 -13.35 3.43
N LEU A 151 -8.49 -12.36 3.32
CA LEU A 151 -9.26 -11.81 4.44
C LEU A 151 -10.33 -12.77 4.99
N SER A 152 -10.74 -13.79 4.23
CA SER A 152 -11.63 -14.86 4.72
C SER A 152 -10.89 -15.92 5.55
N GLY A 153 -9.56 -15.97 5.42
CA GLY A 153 -8.70 -16.83 6.20
C GLY A 153 -8.39 -16.28 7.59
N SER A 154 -7.42 -16.90 8.25
CA SER A 154 -6.84 -16.39 9.50
C SER A 154 -5.52 -15.66 9.21
N PRO A 155 -5.09 -14.74 10.10
CA PRO A 155 -3.75 -14.17 10.01
C PRO A 155 -2.67 -15.25 9.89
N VAL A 156 -1.67 -14.96 9.07
CA VAL A 156 -0.49 -15.79 8.84
C VAL A 156 0.39 -15.75 10.09
N GLU A 157 0.71 -16.93 10.60
CA GLU A 157 1.70 -17.10 11.65
C GLU A 157 3.11 -16.99 11.08
N ALA A 158 4.00 -16.32 11.81
CA ALA A 158 5.40 -16.22 11.42
C ALA A 158 6.08 -17.60 11.47
N LYS A 159 6.82 -17.94 10.42
CA LYS A 159 7.74 -19.09 10.42
C LYS A 159 9.14 -18.53 10.64
N GLY A 160 9.69 -18.68 11.83
CA GLY A 160 10.95 -18.00 12.17
C GLY A 160 10.75 -16.50 12.32
N THR A 161 11.46 -15.69 11.52
CA THR A 161 11.42 -14.22 11.66
C THR A 161 10.29 -13.57 10.87
N TYR A 162 9.89 -14.17 9.74
CA TYR A 162 9.01 -13.53 8.78
C TYR A 162 7.69 -14.30 8.60
N LYS A 163 6.63 -13.55 8.35
CA LYS A 163 5.33 -14.05 7.90
C LYS A 163 5.37 -14.24 6.37
N GLU A 164 4.68 -15.27 5.91
CA GLU A 164 4.53 -15.54 4.47
C GLU A 164 3.84 -14.35 3.80
N GLY A 165 4.37 -13.92 2.65
CA GLY A 165 3.78 -12.80 1.93
C GLY A 165 4.68 -12.18 0.88
N VAL A 166 4.07 -11.43 -0.03
CA VAL A 166 4.76 -10.40 -0.82
C VAL A 166 4.68 -9.07 -0.08
N TYR A 167 5.81 -8.40 0.08
CA TYR A 167 5.91 -7.10 0.76
C TYR A 167 6.66 -6.13 -0.13
N LYS A 168 6.23 -4.86 -0.14
CA LYS A 168 6.79 -3.83 -1.01
C LYS A 168 7.01 -2.54 -0.24
N ALA A 169 8.00 -1.78 -0.69
CA ALA A 169 8.20 -0.40 -0.26
C ALA A 169 8.68 0.42 -1.46
N ALA A 170 8.31 1.69 -1.47
CA ALA A 170 8.77 2.64 -2.47
C ALA A 170 8.98 4.00 -1.84
N GLU A 171 9.94 4.74 -2.39
CA GLU A 171 10.10 6.14 -2.02
C GLU A 171 8.89 6.95 -2.48
N LYS A 172 8.50 7.92 -1.64
CA LYS A 172 7.34 8.78 -1.88
C LYS A 172 7.58 9.78 -3.01
N ASP A 173 8.80 10.33 -3.06
CA ASP A 173 9.18 11.41 -3.95
C ASP A 173 10.26 10.97 -4.93
N PHE A 174 10.24 11.55 -6.13
CA PHE A 174 11.34 11.42 -7.07
C PHE A 174 12.55 12.22 -6.58
N ASP A 175 13.75 11.67 -6.74
CA ASP A 175 15.00 12.37 -6.48
C ASP A 175 15.23 13.54 -7.46
N GLU A 176 16.28 14.31 -7.24
CA GLU A 176 16.66 15.45 -8.10
C GLU A 176 16.94 15.06 -9.56
N ARG A 177 17.19 13.77 -9.82
CA ARG A 177 17.43 13.20 -11.15
C ARG A 177 16.16 12.60 -11.76
N GLY A 178 15.02 12.72 -11.07
CA GLY A 178 13.73 12.25 -11.55
C GLY A 178 13.47 10.76 -11.34
N TRP A 179 14.18 10.10 -10.42
CA TRP A 179 14.03 8.68 -10.13
C TRP A 179 13.52 8.42 -8.71
N LYS A 180 12.60 7.48 -8.55
CA LYS A 180 12.18 6.97 -7.24
C LYS A 180 12.51 5.49 -7.13
N ALA A 181 13.04 5.05 -5.99
CA ALA A 181 13.35 3.65 -5.76
C ALA A 181 12.13 2.87 -5.29
N MET A 182 12.11 1.58 -5.61
CA MET A 182 11.14 0.61 -5.12
C MET A 182 11.83 -0.73 -4.84
N ALA A 183 11.30 -1.46 -3.86
CA ALA A 183 11.80 -2.75 -3.44
C ALA A 183 10.64 -3.70 -3.14
N ALA A 184 10.88 -4.99 -3.32
CA ALA A 184 9.94 -6.03 -2.91
C ALA A 184 10.69 -7.26 -2.40
N VAL A 185 10.05 -7.99 -1.49
CA VAL A 185 10.44 -9.36 -1.16
C VAL A 185 9.24 -10.30 -1.24
N LEU A 186 9.50 -11.53 -1.63
CA LEU A 186 8.60 -12.65 -1.42
C LEU A 186 9.17 -13.52 -0.31
N ILE A 187 8.43 -13.63 0.79
CA ILE A 187 8.76 -14.53 1.88
C ILE A 187 8.10 -15.88 1.60
N ARG A 188 8.92 -16.95 1.56
CA ARG A 188 8.47 -18.34 1.54
C ARG A 188 9.07 -19.11 2.69
N ASP A 189 8.22 -19.80 3.46
CA ASP A 189 8.63 -20.58 4.62
C ASP A 189 9.51 -19.79 5.60
N GLY A 190 9.14 -18.51 5.80
CA GLY A 190 9.84 -17.65 6.76
C GLY A 190 11.17 -17.08 6.28
N LYS A 191 11.48 -17.22 4.98
CA LYS A 191 12.73 -16.76 4.37
C LYS A 191 12.46 -15.88 3.16
N VAL A 192 13.33 -14.91 2.91
CA VAL A 192 13.39 -14.16 1.65
C VAL A 192 13.72 -15.14 0.54
N ALA A 193 12.73 -15.48 -0.28
CA ALA A 193 12.87 -16.33 -1.46
C ALA A 193 13.17 -15.50 -2.71
N VAL A 194 12.60 -14.30 -2.79
CA VAL A 194 12.81 -13.34 -3.88
C VAL A 194 13.07 -11.97 -3.26
N ALA A 195 13.99 -11.22 -3.87
CA ALA A 195 14.22 -9.82 -3.58
C ALA A 195 14.34 -9.06 -4.90
N ALA A 196 13.51 -8.04 -5.09
CA ALA A 196 13.50 -7.20 -6.28
C ALA A 196 13.76 -5.74 -5.89
N TYR A 197 14.51 -5.03 -6.73
CA TYR A 197 14.79 -3.62 -6.56
C TYR A 197 14.93 -2.95 -7.92
N ASP A 198 14.33 -1.78 -8.06
CA ASP A 198 14.56 -0.92 -9.21
C ASP A 198 14.33 0.55 -8.85
N GLU A 199 14.66 1.45 -9.76
CA GLU A 199 14.31 2.85 -9.70
C GLU A 199 13.50 3.21 -10.94
N VAL A 200 12.33 3.81 -10.77
CA VAL A 200 11.46 4.21 -11.89
C VAL A 200 11.43 5.73 -12.05
N ASN A 201 11.37 6.20 -13.29
CA ASN A 201 11.25 7.62 -13.60
C ASN A 201 9.77 8.06 -13.69
N LYS A 202 9.53 9.34 -13.95
CA LYS A 202 8.17 9.92 -14.04
C LYS A 202 7.32 9.35 -15.17
N ASP A 203 7.95 8.76 -16.19
CA ASP A 203 7.26 8.13 -17.31
C ASP A 203 6.97 6.64 -17.05
N GLY A 204 7.41 6.12 -15.90
CA GLY A 204 7.27 4.70 -15.53
C GLY A 204 8.35 3.80 -16.14
N ASN A 205 9.42 4.36 -16.70
CA ASN A 205 10.54 3.58 -17.21
C ASN A 205 11.47 3.17 -16.06
N TYR A 206 11.99 1.95 -16.15
CA TYR A 206 12.87 1.33 -15.15
C TYR A 206 14.32 1.70 -15.45
N LYS A 207 15.07 2.11 -14.42
CA LYS A 207 16.48 2.49 -14.54
C LYS A 207 17.35 1.29 -14.92
N SER A 208 16.98 0.09 -14.48
CA SER A 208 17.66 -1.15 -14.86
C SER A 208 17.62 -1.42 -16.36
N ALA A 209 16.56 -0.95 -17.06
CA ALA A 209 16.35 -1.11 -18.49
C ALA A 209 16.77 0.11 -19.33
N ASP A 210 17.25 1.18 -18.69
CA ASP A 210 17.73 2.38 -19.38
C ASP A 210 19.16 2.15 -19.91
N GLU A 211 19.26 1.82 -21.20
CA GLU A 211 20.54 1.51 -21.87
C GLU A 211 21.51 2.71 -21.85
N GLU A 212 21.00 3.93 -22.01
CA GLU A 212 21.83 5.13 -22.00
C GLU A 212 22.39 5.38 -20.59
N TYR A 213 21.56 5.24 -19.56
CA TYR A 213 21.99 5.33 -18.18
C TYR A 213 23.02 4.24 -17.85
N ALA A 214 22.74 3.00 -18.23
CA ALA A 214 23.61 1.85 -17.99
C ALA A 214 24.99 2.08 -18.64
N LYS A 215 25.04 2.53 -19.90
CA LYS A 215 26.29 2.87 -20.59
C LYS A 215 27.07 3.96 -19.85
N ASN A 216 26.41 5.07 -19.54
CA ASN A 216 27.03 6.21 -18.86
C ASN A 216 27.54 5.85 -17.46
N MET A 217 26.82 5.01 -16.73
CA MET A 217 27.22 4.53 -15.40
C MET A 217 28.40 3.56 -15.51
N LYS A 218 28.35 2.59 -16.44
CA LYS A 218 29.40 1.60 -16.64
C LYS A 218 30.75 2.24 -16.95
N GLU A 219 30.75 3.25 -17.83
CA GLU A 219 31.96 4.01 -18.20
C GLU A 219 32.57 4.77 -17.01
N LYS A 220 31.74 5.27 -16.08
CA LYS A 220 32.20 6.10 -14.95
C LYS A 220 32.53 5.32 -13.69
N SER A 221 31.80 4.25 -13.42
CA SER A 221 31.81 3.56 -12.13
C SER A 221 32.00 2.05 -12.22
N GLY A 222 32.08 1.47 -13.42
CA GLY A 222 32.39 0.06 -13.63
C GLY A 222 31.22 -0.92 -13.41
N THR A 223 30.03 -0.41 -13.11
CA THR A 223 28.80 -1.20 -12.93
C THR A 223 27.61 -0.54 -13.63
N THR A 224 26.50 -1.26 -13.78
CA THR A 224 25.21 -0.73 -14.23
C THR A 224 24.18 -0.76 -13.11
N PRO A 225 23.03 -0.07 -13.26
CA PRO A 225 21.93 -0.18 -12.30
C PRO A 225 21.44 -1.63 -12.13
N ALA A 226 21.28 -2.37 -13.23
CA ALA A 226 20.85 -3.76 -13.21
C ALA A 226 21.86 -4.69 -12.52
N GLU A 227 23.16 -4.55 -12.82
CA GLU A 227 24.22 -5.33 -12.16
C GLU A 227 24.26 -5.06 -10.65
N ALA A 228 24.14 -3.80 -10.24
CA ALA A 228 24.12 -3.44 -8.83
C ALA A 228 22.89 -3.99 -8.10
N ALA A 229 21.69 -3.84 -8.68
CA ALA A 229 20.46 -4.38 -8.12
C ALA A 229 20.53 -5.91 -7.96
N GLN A 230 21.05 -6.63 -8.98
CA GLN A 230 21.20 -8.08 -8.92
C GLN A 230 22.14 -8.53 -7.78
N VAL A 231 23.29 -7.87 -7.61
CA VAL A 231 24.25 -8.20 -6.53
C VAL A 231 23.64 -7.94 -5.15
N LEU A 232 22.93 -6.83 -4.99
CA LEU A 232 22.28 -6.45 -3.73
C LEU A 232 21.11 -7.40 -3.39
N SER A 233 20.22 -7.67 -4.34
CA SER A 233 19.11 -8.62 -4.17
C SER A 233 19.60 -10.01 -3.77
N LYS A 234 20.63 -10.52 -4.46
CA LYS A 234 21.24 -11.81 -4.10
C LYS A 234 21.81 -11.78 -2.68
N SER A 235 22.46 -10.68 -2.29
CA SER A 235 23.02 -10.54 -0.95
C SER A 235 21.96 -10.59 0.15
N VAL A 236 20.77 -10.00 -0.05
CA VAL A 236 19.66 -10.08 0.91
C VAL A 236 19.07 -11.48 0.98
N ILE A 237 18.95 -12.17 -0.16
CA ILE A 237 18.49 -13.57 -0.20
C ILE A 237 19.49 -14.47 0.54
N ASP A 238 20.79 -14.29 0.33
CA ASP A 238 21.82 -15.11 0.97
C ASP A 238 21.96 -14.81 2.47
N LYS A 239 21.94 -13.52 2.87
CA LYS A 239 22.11 -13.09 4.27
C LYS A 239 20.82 -13.13 5.08
N GLN A 240 19.66 -13.11 4.43
CA GLN A 240 18.35 -12.93 5.07
C GLN A 240 18.28 -11.65 5.92
N ASP A 241 18.98 -10.61 5.49
CA ASP A 241 19.12 -9.33 6.19
C ASP A 241 19.27 -8.20 5.17
N ALA A 242 18.73 -7.02 5.48
CA ALA A 242 18.88 -5.81 4.68
C ALA A 242 20.29 -5.18 4.82
N ASP A 243 21.04 -5.49 5.88
CA ASP A 243 22.41 -5.02 6.07
C ASP A 243 23.40 -5.81 5.18
N VAL A 244 23.43 -5.41 3.90
CA VAL A 244 24.29 -5.99 2.87
C VAL A 244 25.46 -5.07 2.53
N ASP A 245 26.51 -5.66 1.95
CA ASP A 245 27.68 -4.89 1.53
C ASP A 245 27.31 -3.95 0.38
N SER A 246 27.96 -2.79 0.33
CA SER A 246 27.78 -1.85 -0.78
C SER A 246 28.39 -2.40 -2.07
N VAL A 247 27.83 -2.00 -3.22
CA VAL A 247 28.40 -2.30 -4.53
C VAL A 247 29.33 -1.15 -4.94
N THR A 248 30.60 -1.49 -5.23
CA THR A 248 31.58 -0.50 -5.71
C THR A 248 31.05 0.18 -6.98
N GLY A 249 31.06 1.52 -6.99
CA GLY A 249 30.53 2.30 -8.10
C GLY A 249 29.02 2.53 -8.10
N ALA A 250 28.29 1.98 -7.12
CA ALA A 250 26.83 2.11 -6.97
C ALA A 250 26.42 2.38 -5.52
N THR A 251 27.22 3.13 -4.75
CA THR A 251 26.96 3.39 -3.33
C THR A 251 25.60 4.05 -3.07
N GLY A 252 25.18 5.00 -3.90
CA GLY A 252 23.85 5.64 -3.76
C GLY A 252 22.70 4.65 -3.91
N THR A 253 22.79 3.75 -4.90
CA THR A 253 21.82 2.66 -5.10
C THR A 253 21.83 1.70 -3.90
N ALA A 254 23.00 1.34 -3.37
CA ALA A 254 23.11 0.47 -2.21
C ALA A 254 22.47 1.06 -0.94
N GLU A 255 22.63 2.36 -0.67
CA GLU A 255 21.99 2.99 0.50
C GLU A 255 20.46 3.03 0.37
N ARG A 256 19.92 3.38 -0.81
CA ARG A 256 18.48 3.36 -1.07
C ARG A 256 17.92 1.94 -0.96
N PHE A 257 18.62 0.97 -1.54
CA PHE A 257 18.29 -0.45 -1.45
C PHE A 257 18.20 -0.92 0.01
N LYS A 258 19.23 -0.68 0.83
CA LYS A 258 19.24 -1.08 2.24
C LYS A 258 18.10 -0.45 3.03
N THR A 259 17.80 0.82 2.75
CA THR A 259 16.71 1.56 3.39
C THR A 259 15.36 0.90 3.09
N LEU A 260 15.05 0.70 1.81
CA LEU A 260 13.78 0.09 1.41
C LEU A 260 13.69 -1.39 1.82
N MET A 261 14.76 -2.16 1.71
CA MET A 261 14.76 -3.56 2.15
C MET A 261 14.54 -3.69 3.64
N LYS A 262 15.07 -2.76 4.45
CA LYS A 262 14.77 -2.74 5.88
C LYS A 262 13.28 -2.50 6.14
N GLU A 263 12.67 -1.54 5.44
CA GLU A 263 11.23 -1.26 5.54
C GLU A 263 10.39 -2.48 5.14
N VAL A 264 10.73 -3.10 4.00
CA VAL A 264 10.06 -4.31 3.50
C VAL A 264 10.17 -5.48 4.49
N LEU A 265 11.35 -5.73 5.04
CA LEU A 265 11.55 -6.81 6.02
C LEU A 265 10.91 -6.50 7.38
N ASP A 266 10.78 -5.22 7.75
CA ASP A 266 10.06 -4.81 8.95
C ASP A 266 8.54 -5.02 8.81
N LEU A 267 7.98 -4.82 7.61
CA LEU A 267 6.56 -5.16 7.30
C LEU A 267 6.29 -6.66 7.38
N ALA A 268 7.29 -7.49 7.09
CA ALA A 268 7.17 -8.95 7.09
C ALA A 268 7.29 -9.61 8.47
N LYS A 269 7.63 -8.86 9.53
CA LYS A 269 7.79 -9.41 10.90
C LYS A 269 6.46 -9.71 11.57
#